data_AF-W2RLX5-F1
#
_entry.id   AF-W2RLX5-F1
#
_cell.length_a   1.000
_cell.length_b   1.000
_cell.length_c   1.000
_cell.angle_alpha   90.00
_cell.angle_beta   90.00
_cell.angle_gamma   90.00
#
_symmetry.space_group_name_H-M   'P 1'
#
loop_
_entity.id
_entity.type
_entity.pdbx_description
1 polymer ?
#
loop_
_entity_poly.entity_id
_entity_poly.type
_entity_poly.pdbx_seq_one_letter_code
_entity_poly.pdbx_strand_id
1 'polypeptide(L)'
;MGSDTFALGVQAERLKKSKGLMRLNHEERILDMARTLGGYRREIQFFRTVYSATDALVLGVKSVLQQMILNYYLRPELDGEHDEQWLALSDELDRLLQDHLRTLTGAEKNWLELSAQNMIADHSKTL
;
A
#
# COMPACT_ATOMS: atom_id res chain seq x y z
N MET A 1 -56.64 -40.81 -4.78
CA MET A 1 -56.15 -39.50 -4.29
C MET A 1 -55.02 -39.78 -3.30
N GLY A 2 -53.76 -39.50 -3.63
CA GLY A 2 -52.68 -39.74 -2.67
C GLY A 2 -51.25 -39.90 -3.19
N SER A 3 -50.91 -39.52 -4.44
CA SER A 3 -49.53 -39.59 -4.92
C SER A 3 -48.89 -38.25 -5.31
N ASP A 4 -49.64 -37.14 -5.30
CA ASP A 4 -49.11 -35.85 -5.77
C ASP A 4 -48.29 -35.09 -4.72
N THR A 5 -48.34 -35.49 -3.46
CA THR A 5 -47.69 -34.77 -2.35
C THR A 5 -46.20 -35.09 -2.18
N PHE A 6 -45.76 -36.31 -2.53
CA PHE A 6 -44.36 -36.72 -2.32
C PHE A 6 -43.42 -36.09 -3.35
N ALA A 7 -43.81 -36.08 -4.63
CA ALA A 7 -43.01 -35.50 -5.71
C ALA A 7 -42.89 -33.96 -5.58
N LEU A 8 -43.96 -33.28 -5.17
CA LEU A 8 -43.96 -31.84 -4.88
C LEU A 8 -43.10 -31.49 -3.65
N GLY A 9 -43.12 -32.32 -2.60
CA GLY A 9 -42.24 -32.15 -1.43
C GLY A 9 -40.76 -32.29 -1.78
N VAL A 10 -40.39 -33.31 -2.56
CA VAL A 10 -39.01 -33.53 -3.02
C VAL A 10 -38.53 -32.39 -3.95
N GLN A 11 -39.39 -31.88 -4.83
CA GLN A 11 -39.05 -30.70 -5.65
C GLN A 11 -38.89 -29.42 -4.82
N ALA A 12 -39.74 -29.19 -3.82
CA ALA A 12 -39.62 -28.04 -2.93
C ALA A 12 -38.33 -28.09 -2.08
N GLU A 13 -37.91 -29.27 -1.60
CA GLU A 13 -36.64 -29.46 -0.92
C GLU A 13 -35.43 -29.23 -1.84
N ARG A 14 -35.48 -29.71 -3.08
CA ARG A 14 -34.42 -29.46 -4.08
C ARG A 14 -34.29 -27.97 -4.40
N LEU A 15 -35.40 -27.25 -4.55
CA LEU A 15 -35.41 -25.80 -4.74
C LEU A 15 -34.88 -25.04 -3.51
N LYS A 16 -35.21 -25.48 -2.30
CA LYS A 16 -34.64 -24.89 -1.06
C LYS A 16 -33.14 -25.13 -0.96
N LYS A 17 -32.65 -26.34 -1.24
CA LYS A 17 -31.21 -26.66 -1.27
C LYS A 17 -30.47 -25.87 -2.36
N SER A 18 -31.05 -25.76 -3.56
CA SER A 18 -30.48 -24.97 -4.66
C SER A 18 -30.42 -23.47 -4.31
N LYS A 19 -31.46 -22.89 -3.72
CA LYS A 19 -31.45 -21.50 -3.23
C LYS A 19 -30.42 -21.29 -2.09
N GLY A 20 -30.26 -22.27 -1.21
CA GLY A 20 -29.20 -22.27 -0.19
C GLY A 20 -27.80 -22.26 -0.79
N LEU A 21 -27.53 -23.15 -1.74
CA LEU A 21 -26.27 -23.21 -2.50
C LEU A 21 -25.99 -21.91 -3.28
N MET A 22 -27.03 -21.31 -3.87
CA MET A 22 -26.90 -20.06 -4.62
C MET A 22 -26.61 -18.85 -3.70
N ARG A 23 -27.17 -18.84 -2.48
CA ARG A 23 -26.82 -17.85 -1.45
C ARG A 23 -25.40 -18.02 -0.93
N LEU A 24 -24.99 -19.25 -0.66
CA LEU A 24 -23.61 -19.55 -0.23
C LEU A 24 -22.58 -19.10 -1.28
N ASN A 25 -22.83 -19.38 -2.56
CA ASN A 25 -21.98 -18.90 -3.66
C ASN A 25 -21.96 -17.36 -3.76
N HIS A 26 -23.09 -16.69 -3.49
CA HIS A 26 -23.13 -15.23 -3.46
C HIS A 26 -22.36 -14.64 -2.27
N GLU A 27 -22.47 -15.24 -1.08
CA GLU A 27 -21.72 -14.86 0.11
C GLU A 27 -20.22 -15.08 -0.07
N GLU A 28 -19.80 -16.21 -0.65
CA GLU A 28 -18.40 -16.48 -1.04
C GLU A 28 -17.86 -15.43 -2.01
N ARG A 29 -18.62 -15.10 -3.06
CA ARG A 29 -18.25 -14.02 -4.00
C ARG A 29 -18.10 -12.67 -3.33
N ILE A 30 -18.97 -12.32 -2.39
CA ILE A 30 -18.87 -11.06 -1.64
C ILE A 30 -17.61 -11.06 -0.77
N LEU A 31 -17.31 -12.18 -0.10
CA LEU A 31 -16.10 -12.33 0.70
C LEU A 31 -14.83 -12.19 -0.16
N ASP A 32 -14.81 -12.81 -1.33
CA ASP A 32 -13.69 -12.70 -2.27
C ASP A 32 -13.52 -11.27 -2.80
N MET A 33 -14.61 -10.59 -3.18
CA MET A 33 -14.55 -9.18 -3.56
C MET A 33 -14.03 -8.29 -2.42
N ALA A 34 -14.46 -8.53 -1.18
CA ALA A 34 -13.96 -7.81 -0.02
C ALA A 34 -12.47 -8.04 0.22
N ARG A 35 -11.96 -9.27 0.01
CA ARG A 35 -10.53 -9.59 0.07
C ARG A 35 -9.73 -8.85 -0.99
N THR A 36 -10.19 -8.86 -2.25
CA THR A 36 -9.53 -8.15 -3.35
C THR A 36 -9.50 -6.64 -3.10
N LEU A 37 -10.61 -6.04 -2.66
CA LEU A 37 -10.66 -4.63 -2.29
C LEU A 37 -9.73 -4.30 -1.10
N GLY A 38 -9.63 -5.21 -0.13
CA GLY A 38 -8.66 -5.11 0.95
C GLY A 38 -7.21 -5.11 0.45
N GLY A 39 -6.90 -5.95 -0.55
CA GLY A 39 -5.62 -5.98 -1.26
C GLY A 39 -5.28 -4.64 -1.91
N TYR A 40 -6.18 -4.13 -2.76
CA TYR A 40 -5.97 -2.85 -3.43
C TYR A 40 -5.81 -1.69 -2.45
N ARG A 41 -6.56 -1.67 -1.34
CA ARG A 41 -6.41 -0.63 -0.32
C ARG A 41 -4.99 -0.60 0.28
N ARG A 42 -4.40 -1.78 0.54
CA ARG A 42 -3.02 -1.88 1.07
C ARG A 42 -2.00 -1.41 0.04
N GLU A 43 -2.13 -1.84 -1.21
CA GLU A 43 -1.25 -1.40 -2.29
C GLU A 43 -1.31 0.12 -2.48
N ILE A 44 -2.51 0.70 -2.51
CA ILE A 44 -2.70 2.15 -2.59
C ILE A 44 -2.01 2.87 -1.43
N GLN A 45 -2.11 2.34 -0.21
CA GLN A 45 -1.48 2.94 0.97
C GLN A 45 0.06 2.90 0.88
N PHE A 46 0.62 1.80 0.41
CA PHE A 46 2.05 1.68 0.12
C PHE A 46 2.49 2.72 -0.92
N PHE A 47 1.88 2.71 -2.11
CA PHE A 47 2.25 3.61 -3.20
C PHE A 47 2.08 5.08 -2.84
N ARG A 48 1.02 5.44 -2.09
CA ARG A 48 0.81 6.81 -1.62
C ARG A 48 1.93 7.27 -0.68
N THR A 49 2.38 6.39 0.20
CA THR A 49 3.47 6.68 1.15
C THR A 49 4.78 6.89 0.40
N VAL A 50 5.11 5.99 -0.54
CA VAL A 50 6.31 6.09 -1.39
C VAL A 50 6.26 7.36 -2.24
N TYR A 51 5.14 7.62 -2.92
CA TYR A 51 4.98 8.82 -3.75
C TYR A 51 5.21 10.11 -2.95
N SER A 52 4.59 10.22 -1.77
CA SER A 52 4.74 11.41 -0.92
C SER A 52 6.18 11.59 -0.44
N ALA A 53 6.87 10.50 -0.12
CA ALA A 53 8.27 10.52 0.28
C ALA A 53 9.20 10.89 -0.89
N THR A 54 8.91 10.43 -2.10
CA THR A 54 9.66 10.79 -3.30
C THR A 54 9.45 12.26 -3.67
N ASP A 55 8.22 12.76 -3.59
CA ASP A 55 7.93 14.18 -3.85
C ASP A 55 8.68 15.10 -2.88
N ALA A 56 8.66 14.76 -1.58
CA ALA A 56 9.44 15.46 -0.56
C ALA A 56 10.96 15.44 -0.84
N LEU A 57 11.50 14.30 -1.27
CA LEU A 57 12.91 14.18 -1.65
C LEU A 57 13.24 15.08 -2.84
N VAL A 58 12.43 15.06 -3.90
CA VAL A 58 12.66 15.90 -5.09
C VAL A 58 12.62 17.38 -4.74
N LEU A 59 11.67 17.81 -3.92
CA LEU A 59 11.57 19.19 -3.45
C LEU A 59 12.79 19.59 -2.60
N GLY A 60 13.22 18.72 -1.69
CA GLY A 60 14.41 18.94 -0.86
C GLY A 60 15.68 19.06 -1.70
N VAL A 61 15.92 18.12 -2.61
CA VAL A 61 17.07 18.14 -3.54
C VAL A 61 17.06 19.41 -4.39
N LYS A 62 15.88 19.81 -4.91
CA LYS A 62 15.76 21.06 -5.68
C LYS A 62 16.12 22.29 -4.84
N SER A 63 15.68 22.34 -3.58
CA SER A 63 16.02 23.43 -2.66
C SER A 63 17.52 23.50 -2.42
N VAL A 64 18.15 22.36 -2.11
CA VAL A 64 19.60 22.29 -1.89
C VAL A 64 20.37 22.70 -3.15
N LEU A 65 20.00 22.20 -4.32
CA LEU A 65 20.61 22.60 -5.60
C LEU A 65 20.48 24.11 -5.85
N GLN A 66 19.33 24.71 -5.56
CA GLN A 66 19.15 26.15 -5.68
C GLN A 66 20.08 26.93 -4.74
N GLN A 67 20.26 26.46 -3.50
CA GLN A 67 21.19 27.06 -2.54
C GLN A 67 22.65 26.92 -3.00
N MET A 68 23.05 25.75 -3.52
CA MET A 68 24.40 25.52 -4.07
C MET A 68 24.68 26.47 -5.24
N ILE A 69 23.73 26.61 -6.17
CA ILE A 69 23.82 27.53 -7.31
C ILE A 69 23.92 28.98 -6.81
N LEU A 70 23.05 29.38 -5.89
CA LEU A 70 23.05 30.74 -5.34
C LEU A 70 24.38 31.07 -4.66
N ASN A 71 24.91 30.15 -3.85
CA ASN A 71 26.19 30.31 -3.18
C ASN A 71 27.34 30.43 -4.18
N TYR A 72 27.35 29.60 -5.22
CA TYR A 72 28.36 29.64 -6.28
C TYR A 72 28.37 30.98 -7.04
N TYR A 73 27.21 31.54 -7.37
CA TYR A 73 27.12 32.76 -8.18
C TYR A 73 27.20 34.06 -7.36
N LEU A 74 26.78 34.07 -6.09
CA LEU A 74 26.76 35.28 -5.28
C LEU A 74 28.04 35.55 -4.48
N ARG A 75 28.96 34.57 -4.36
CA ARG A 75 30.21 34.71 -3.61
C ARG A 75 31.41 34.17 -4.38
N PRO A 76 31.95 34.92 -5.35
CA PRO A 76 33.08 34.50 -6.17
C PRO A 76 34.46 34.54 -5.47
N GLU A 77 34.52 34.99 -4.21
CA GLU A 77 35.78 35.09 -3.45
C GLU A 77 36.07 33.76 -2.72
N LEU A 78 37.18 33.13 -3.11
CA LEU A 78 37.68 31.82 -2.65
C LEU A 78 38.22 31.91 -1.22
N ASP A 79 37.44 31.47 -0.22
CA ASP A 79 37.93 31.21 1.14
C ASP A 79 37.23 29.97 1.74
N GLY A 80 37.91 29.28 2.66
CA GLY A 80 37.52 27.98 3.24
C GLY A 80 36.14 27.91 3.92
N GLU A 81 35.44 29.04 4.12
CA GLU A 81 34.01 29.05 4.50
C GLU A 81 33.10 28.43 3.41
N HIS A 82 33.54 28.45 2.16
CA HIS A 82 32.82 27.81 1.05
C HIS A 82 32.82 26.28 1.23
N ASP A 83 33.94 25.68 1.63
CA ASP A 83 34.02 24.23 1.82
C ASP A 83 33.09 23.75 2.95
N GLU A 84 32.98 24.49 4.05
CA GLU A 84 32.07 24.15 5.15
C GLU A 84 30.59 24.22 4.74
N GLN A 85 30.19 25.23 3.96
CA GLN A 85 28.81 25.35 3.46
C GLN A 85 28.48 24.26 2.43
N TRP A 86 29.42 23.91 1.57
CA TRP A 86 29.24 22.83 0.61
C TRP A 86 29.17 21.46 1.28
N LEU A 87 29.99 21.23 2.31
CA LEU A 87 29.88 20.04 3.16
C LEU A 87 28.53 19.98 3.86
N ALA A 88 28.04 21.09 4.44
CA ALA A 88 26.74 21.12 5.09
C ALA A 88 25.57 20.83 4.13
N LEU A 89 25.62 21.36 2.90
CA LEU A 89 24.62 21.08 1.85
C LEU A 89 24.71 19.64 1.36
N SER A 90 25.91 19.06 1.26
CA SER A 90 26.11 17.64 0.96
C SER A 90 25.52 16.75 2.06
N ASP A 91 25.79 17.06 3.33
CA ASP A 91 25.23 16.35 4.47
C ASP A 91 23.70 16.45 4.50
N GLU A 92 23.13 17.57 4.05
CA GLU A 92 21.69 17.73 3.91
C GLU A 92 21.10 16.83 2.81
N LEU A 93 21.76 16.70 1.66
CA LEU A 93 21.37 15.74 0.61
C LEU A 93 21.41 14.30 1.13
N ASP A 94 22.49 13.93 1.82
CA ASP A 94 22.62 12.60 2.40
C ASP A 94 21.52 12.32 3.44
N ARG A 95 21.17 13.31 4.26
CA ARG A 95 20.05 13.21 5.21
C ARG A 95 18.72 12.98 4.49
N LEU A 96 18.43 13.75 3.44
CA LEU A 96 17.21 13.59 2.65
C LEU A 96 17.12 12.19 2.01
N LEU A 97 18.23 11.68 1.48
CA LEU A 97 18.31 10.33 0.92
C LEU A 97 18.09 9.25 1.99
N GLN A 98 18.70 9.41 3.17
CA GLN A 98 18.51 8.48 4.29
C GLN A 98 17.07 8.48 4.81
N ASP A 99 16.43 9.65 4.93
CA ASP A 99 15.03 9.75 5.36
C ASP A 99 14.07 9.15 4.32
N HIS A 100 14.36 9.34 3.03
CA HIS A 100 13.61 8.68 1.95
C HIS A 100 13.74 7.16 2.04
N LEU A 101 14.97 6.64 2.16
CA LEU A 101 15.23 5.20 2.31
C LEU A 101 14.53 4.63 3.53
N ARG A 102 14.59 5.31 4.68
CA ARG A 102 13.90 4.89 5.91
C ARG A 102 12.39 4.79 5.70
N THR A 103 11.81 5.77 5.02
CA THR A 103 10.37 5.78 4.73
C THR A 103 9.98 4.65 3.79
N LEU A 104 10.80 4.38 2.76
CA LEU A 104 10.58 3.28 1.82
C LEU A 104 10.65 1.92 2.51
N THR A 105 11.70 1.66 3.28
CA THR A 105 11.86 0.42 4.05
C THR A 105 10.74 0.24 5.07
N GLY A 106 10.31 1.33 5.72
CA GLY A 106 9.18 1.31 6.66
C GLY A 106 7.85 0.99 5.98
N ALA A 107 7.59 1.58 4.81
CA ALA A 107 6.41 1.31 4.00
C ALA A 107 6.38 -0.14 3.50
N GLU A 108 7.51 -0.65 3.03
CA GLU A 108 7.66 -2.04 2.57
C GLU A 108 7.42 -3.02 3.72
N LYS A 109 8.05 -2.80 4.88
CA LYS A 109 7.84 -3.64 6.07
C LYS A 109 6.37 -3.67 6.48
N ASN A 110 5.71 -2.52 6.56
CA ASN A 110 4.29 -2.45 6.90
C ASN A 110 3.42 -3.19 5.87
N TRP A 111 3.74 -3.04 4.58
CA TRP A 111 3.04 -3.74 3.51
C TRP A 111 3.19 -5.28 3.64
N LEU A 112 4.41 -5.77 3.91
CA LEU A 112 4.68 -7.19 4.13
C LEU A 112 3.95 -7.73 5.38
N GLU A 113 3.99 -7.00 6.49
CA GLU A 113 3.29 -7.38 7.73
C GLU A 113 1.78 -7.47 7.53
N LEU A 114 1.18 -6.46 6.89
CA LEU A 114 -0.24 -6.47 6.56
C LEU A 114 -0.57 -7.59 5.56
N SER A 115 0.31 -7.89 4.61
CA SER A 115 0.11 -9.00 3.67
C SER A 115 0.11 -10.35 4.38
N ALA A 116 1.08 -10.59 5.26
CA ALA A 116 1.19 -11.82 6.05
C ALA A 116 -0.01 -12.04 6.98
N GLN A 117 -0.47 -10.99 7.68
CA GLN A 117 -1.66 -11.06 8.54
C GLN A 117 -2.91 -11.46 7.76
N ASN A 118 -3.08 -10.97 6.53
CA ASN A 118 -4.22 -11.33 5.70
C ASN A 118 -4.13 -12.77 5.18
N MET A 119 -2.94 -13.26 4.83
CA MET A 119 -2.76 -14.68 4.49
C MET A 119 -3.17 -15.61 5.63
N ILE A 120 -2.81 -15.26 6.87
CA ILE A 120 -3.18 -16.03 8.07
C ILE A 120 -4.69 -15.97 8.30
N ALA A 121 -5.29 -14.78 8.19
CA ALA A 121 -6.74 -14.60 8.32
C ALA A 121 -7.52 -15.39 7.26
N ASP A 122 -7.00 -15.46 6.03
CA ASP A 122 -7.61 -16.22 4.94
C ASP A 122 -7.52 -17.73 5.15
N HIS A 123 -6.42 -18.24 5.69
CA HIS A 123 -6.28 -19.67 6.05
C HIS A 123 -7.13 -20.06 7.28
N SER A 124 -7.36 -19.13 8.21
CA SER A 124 -8.16 -19.40 9.41
C SER A 124 -9.67 -19.53 9.15
N LYS A 125 -10.16 -19.06 7.99
CA LYS A 125 -11.58 -19.11 7.61
C LYS A 125 -11.95 -20.30 6.70
N THR A 126 -10.95 -21.05 6.23
CA THR A 126 -11.11 -22.26 5.38
C THR A 126 -11.05 -23.57 6.17
N LEU A 127 -10.79 -23.54 7.48
CA LEU A 127 -10.87 -24.65 8.43
C LEU A 127 -12.14 -24.55 9.28
#